data_AF-A0A813JPC5-F1
#
_entry.id   AF-A0A813JPC5-F1
#
_cell.length_a   1.000
_cell.length_b   1.000
_cell.length_c   1.000
_cell.angle_alpha   90.00
_cell.angle_beta   90.00
_cell.angle_gamma   90.00
#
_symmetry.space_group_name_H-M   'P 1'
#
loop_
_entity.id
_entity.type
_entity.pdbx_description
1 polymer ?
#
loop_
_entity_poly.entity_id
_entity_poly.type
_entity_poly.pdbx_seq_one_letter_code
_entity_poly.pdbx_strand_id
1 'polypeptide(L)'
;VISSKPQHQLVYILRKGFARLEGLELKDLETWELQPGEVTARWSARFIAPLPPTARFRGLPAGMAVLPGEKVAVGTRLRAVLTLDGDGRVCRHTEEIVAGFGVPDAIARYELLTARRQ
;
A
#
# COMPACT_ATOMS: atom_id res chain seq x y z
N VAL A 1 29.00 -4.43 -9.71
CA VAL A 1 28.20 -4.65 -8.47
C VAL A 1 27.18 -3.54 -8.40
N ILE A 2 25.92 -3.80 -8.74
CA ILE A 2 24.87 -2.78 -8.70
C ILE A 2 24.59 -2.51 -7.21
N SER A 3 25.20 -1.45 -6.69
CA SER A 3 24.82 -0.80 -5.44
C SER A 3 23.40 -0.28 -5.62
N SER A 4 22.41 -1.16 -5.46
CA SER A 4 21.01 -0.77 -5.48
C SER A 4 20.70 -0.17 -4.13
N LYS A 5 20.68 1.17 -4.08
CA LYS A 5 20.22 1.91 -2.91
C LYS A 5 18.92 1.26 -2.38
N PRO A 6 18.73 1.14 -1.05
CA PRO A 6 17.55 0.51 -0.45
C PRO A 6 16.22 1.00 -1.02
N GLN A 7 16.19 2.27 -1.47
CA GLN A 7 15.06 2.90 -2.16
C GLN A 7 14.63 2.17 -3.45
N HIS A 8 15.55 1.65 -4.26
CA HIS A 8 15.21 0.90 -5.49
C HIS A 8 14.63 -0.47 -5.17
N GLN A 9 15.19 -1.16 -4.15
CA GLN A 9 14.65 -2.44 -3.68
C GLN A 9 13.25 -2.24 -3.08
N LEU A 10 13.04 -1.16 -2.32
CA LEU A 10 11.74 -0.78 -1.78
C LEU A 10 10.73 -0.60 -2.91
N VAL A 11 11.00 0.26 -3.91
CA VAL A 11 10.06 0.48 -5.02
C VAL A 11 9.72 -0.82 -5.75
N TYR A 12 10.69 -1.71 -5.93
CA TYR A 12 10.46 -3.03 -6.52
C TYR A 12 9.55 -3.91 -5.65
N ILE A 13 9.82 -4.00 -4.33
CA ILE A 13 9.00 -4.75 -3.37
C ILE A 13 7.57 -4.21 -3.34
N LEU A 14 7.41 -2.88 -3.31
CA LEU A 14 6.11 -2.22 -3.31
C LEU A 14 5.33 -2.52 -4.58
N ARG A 15 5.94 -2.36 -5.76
CA ARG A 15 5.26 -2.68 -7.04
C ARG A 15 4.90 -4.16 -7.14
N LYS A 16 5.77 -5.06 -6.67
CA LYS A 16 5.50 -6.50 -6.69
C LYS A 16 4.33 -6.87 -5.76
N GLY A 17 4.28 -6.32 -4.55
CA GLY A 17 3.19 -6.56 -3.59
C GLY A 17 1.82 -6.02 -4.05
N PHE A 18 1.80 -5.13 -5.05
CA PHE A 18 0.61 -4.48 -5.58
C PHE A 18 0.39 -4.73 -7.07
N ALA A 19 1.07 -5.70 -7.68
CA ALA A 19 1.10 -5.90 -9.13
C ALA A 19 -0.28 -6.15 -9.76
N ARG A 20 -1.26 -6.63 -8.97
CA ARG A 20 -2.64 -6.87 -9.42
C ARG A 20 -3.55 -5.63 -9.37
N LEU A 21 -3.08 -4.53 -8.76
CA LEU A 21 -3.89 -3.33 -8.59
C LEU A 21 -3.91 -2.52 -9.89
N GLU A 22 -5.10 -2.34 -10.43
CA GLU A 22 -5.31 -1.59 -11.67
C GLU A 22 -5.00 -0.11 -11.45
N GLY A 23 -4.29 0.51 -12.39
CA GLY A 23 -3.96 1.94 -12.32
C GLY A 23 -3.11 2.33 -11.11
N LEU A 24 -2.26 1.41 -10.61
CA LEU A 24 -1.40 1.67 -9.47
C LEU A 24 -0.45 2.86 -9.74
N GLU A 25 -0.55 3.85 -8.88
CA GLU A 25 0.31 5.01 -8.82
C GLU A 25 0.89 5.15 -7.42
N LEU A 26 2.23 5.21 -7.32
CA LEU A 26 2.95 5.46 -6.07
C LEU A 26 3.54 6.87 -6.11
N LYS A 27 3.27 7.67 -5.07
CA LYS A 27 3.67 9.08 -4.96
C LYS A 27 4.26 9.37 -3.57
N ASP A 28 4.94 10.50 -3.45
CA ASP A 28 5.42 11.05 -2.18
C ASP A 28 6.26 10.06 -1.36
N LEU A 29 7.16 9.32 -2.03
CA LEU A 29 8.03 8.38 -1.36
C LEU A 29 9.07 9.13 -0.53
N GLU A 30 9.00 8.95 0.78
CA GLU A 30 9.93 9.47 1.76
C GLU A 30 10.58 8.29 2.50
N THR A 31 11.89 8.39 2.76
CA THR A 31 12.62 7.37 3.52
C THR A 31 13.50 8.04 4.57
N TRP A 32 13.57 7.46 5.75
CA TRP A 32 14.46 7.90 6.81
C TRP A 32 14.94 6.70 7.64
N GLU A 33 16.12 6.83 8.22
CA GLU A 33 16.71 5.82 9.09
C GLU A 33 16.58 6.32 10.54
N LEU A 34 15.85 5.57 11.36
CA LEU A 34 15.71 5.86 12.79
C LEU A 34 16.79 5.14 13.61
N GLN A 35 17.25 3.99 13.12
CA GLN A 35 18.28 3.18 13.75
C GLN A 35 19.09 2.40 12.70
N PRO A 36 20.36 2.05 12.98
CA PRO A 36 21.18 1.29 12.05
C PRO A 36 20.52 -0.04 11.67
N GLY A 37 20.49 -0.35 10.37
CA GLY A 37 19.86 -1.56 9.86
C GLY A 37 18.34 -1.48 9.73
N GLU A 38 17.72 -0.33 9.98
CA GLU A 38 16.29 -0.12 9.78
C GLU A 38 15.97 1.14 8.97
N VAL A 39 15.23 0.96 7.87
CA VAL A 39 14.74 2.05 7.03
C VAL A 39 13.23 2.14 7.18
N THR A 40 12.75 3.28 7.66
CA THR A 40 11.32 3.60 7.58
C THR A 40 11.04 4.28 6.24
N ALA A 41 9.96 3.85 5.58
CA ALA A 41 9.48 4.47 4.35
C ALA A 41 8.02 4.86 4.48
N ARG A 42 7.62 5.94 3.81
CA ARG A 42 6.24 6.40 3.73
C ARG A 42 5.93 6.79 2.30
N TRP A 43 4.76 6.42 1.80
CA TRP A 43 4.33 6.76 0.45
C TRP A 43 2.80 6.82 0.34
N SER A 44 2.32 7.56 -0.66
CA SER A 44 0.93 7.58 -1.08
C SER A 44 0.73 6.54 -2.18
N ALA A 45 -0.31 5.71 -2.08
CA ALA A 45 -0.72 4.77 -3.12
C ALA A 45 -2.11 5.14 -3.63
N ARG A 46 -2.27 5.16 -4.96
CA ARG A 46 -3.56 5.29 -5.64
C ARG A 46 -3.75 4.12 -6.58
N PHE A 47 -4.95 3.57 -6.62
CA PHE A 47 -5.29 2.46 -7.51
C PHE A 47 -6.80 2.35 -7.68
N ILE A 48 -7.23 1.51 -8.62
CA ILE A 48 -8.62 1.19 -8.87
C ILE A 48 -8.87 -0.22 -8.34
N ALA A 49 -9.94 -0.37 -7.54
CA ALA A 49 -10.33 -1.66 -6.98
C ALA A 49 -11.85 -1.87 -7.03
N PRO A 50 -12.31 -3.13 -7.15
CA PRO A 50 -13.72 -3.44 -7.03
C PRO A 50 -14.21 -3.18 -5.60
N LEU A 51 -15.45 -2.73 -5.48
CA LEU A 51 -16.12 -2.61 -4.20
C LEU A 51 -16.31 -4.00 -3.57
N PRO A 52 -15.81 -4.24 -2.34
CA PRO A 52 -15.93 -5.54 -1.70
C PRO A 52 -17.40 -5.85 -1.38
N PRO A 53 -17.86 -7.09 -1.61
CA PRO A 53 -19.28 -7.47 -1.47
C PRO A 53 -19.80 -7.41 -0.02
N THR A 54 -18.91 -7.28 0.96
CA THR A 54 -19.23 -7.32 2.40
C THR A 54 -19.13 -5.96 3.09
N ALA A 55 -18.77 -4.90 2.38
CA ALA A 55 -18.77 -3.59 3.00
C ALA A 55 -20.23 -3.13 3.18
N ARG A 56 -20.76 -3.36 4.39
CA ARG A 56 -21.78 -2.45 4.93
C ARG A 56 -21.11 -1.08 4.99
N PHE A 57 -21.21 -0.32 3.91
CA PHE A 57 -20.57 0.97 3.75
C PHE A 57 -21.20 1.99 4.71
N ARG A 58 -20.91 1.87 6.01
CA ARG A 58 -21.20 2.90 7.00
C ARG A 58 -20.42 4.14 6.58
N GLY A 59 -21.13 5.11 6.00
CA GLY A 59 -20.57 6.38 5.53
C GLY A 59 -20.83 6.73 4.08
N LEU A 60 -21.52 5.89 3.29
CA LEU A 60 -22.03 6.36 2.00
C LEU A 60 -23.24 7.27 2.20
N PRO A 61 -23.36 8.36 1.41
CA PRO A 61 -24.57 9.18 1.38
C PRO A 61 -25.80 8.30 1.12
N ALA A 62 -26.90 8.60 1.82
CA ALA A 62 -28.17 7.91 1.59
C ALA A 62 -28.58 8.05 0.11
N GLY A 63 -28.90 6.93 -0.55
CA GLY A 63 -29.34 6.91 -1.95
C GLY A 63 -28.25 6.59 -2.99
N MET A 64 -26.99 6.41 -2.58
CA MET A 64 -25.96 5.93 -3.50
C MET A 64 -26.14 4.42 -3.77
N ALA A 65 -26.61 4.07 -4.96
CA ALA A 65 -26.67 2.67 -5.40
C ALA A 65 -25.24 2.21 -5.74
N VAL A 66 -24.73 1.24 -4.99
CA VAL A 66 -23.42 0.65 -5.25
C VAL A 66 -23.65 -0.72 -5.87
N LEU A 67 -23.23 -0.89 -7.13
CA LEU A 67 -23.37 -2.18 -7.80
C LEU A 67 -22.22 -3.11 -7.41
N PRO A 68 -22.49 -4.39 -7.09
CA PRO A 68 -21.43 -5.38 -6.89
C PRO A 68 -20.49 -5.43 -8.11
N GLY A 69 -19.19 -5.27 -7.89
CA GLY A 69 -18.19 -5.23 -8.96
C GLY A 69 -17.94 -3.85 -9.57
N GLU A 70 -18.67 -2.81 -9.14
CA GLU A 70 -18.33 -1.43 -9.46
C GLU A 70 -16.92 -1.11 -8.94
N LYS A 71 -16.12 -0.47 -9.78
CA LYS A 71 -14.73 -0.12 -9.48
C LYS A 71 -14.67 1.31 -8.96
N VAL A 72 -13.88 1.53 -7.91
CA VAL A 72 -13.68 2.85 -7.34
C VAL A 72 -12.20 3.21 -7.25
N ALA A 73 -11.90 4.50 -7.37
CA ALA A 73 -10.58 5.02 -7.11
C ALA A 73 -10.31 5.02 -5.60
N VAL A 74 -9.23 4.38 -5.21
CA VAL A 74 -8.75 4.27 -3.83
C VAL A 74 -7.48 5.09 -3.70
N GLY A 75 -7.42 5.92 -2.67
CA GLY A 75 -6.23 6.65 -2.27
C GLY A 75 -5.93 6.37 -0.80
N THR A 76 -4.69 5.97 -0.51
CA THR A 76 -4.26 5.67 0.86
C THR A 76 -2.80 6.05 1.06
N ARG A 77 -2.38 6.21 2.32
CA ARG A 77 -0.99 6.42 2.70
C ARG A 77 -0.51 5.25 3.53
N LEU A 78 0.66 4.75 3.16
CA LEU A 78 1.29 3.59 3.73
C LEU A 78 2.59 3.98 4.42
N ARG A 79 2.94 3.23 5.46
CA ARG A 79 4.25 3.25 6.11
C ARG A 79 4.80 1.83 6.10
N ALA A 80 6.08 1.70 5.74
CA ALA A 80 6.85 0.47 5.92
C ALA A 80 7.98 0.70 6.91
N VAL A 81 8.31 -0.34 7.65
CA VAL A 81 9.58 -0.50 8.34
C VAL A 81 10.31 -1.65 7.67
N LEU A 82 11.48 -1.37 7.10
CA LEU A 82 12.36 -2.35 6.46
C LEU A 82 13.55 -2.65 7.37
N THR A 83 13.83 -3.92 7.62
CA THR A 83 15.07 -4.37 8.24
C THR A 83 16.06 -4.74 7.14
N LEU A 84 17.29 -4.25 7.26
CA LEU A 84 18.40 -4.55 6.36
C LEU A 84 19.33 -5.60 6.98
N ASP A 85 19.91 -6.45 6.15
CA ASP A 85 21.01 -7.33 6.56
C ASP A 85 22.37 -6.59 6.55
N GLY A 86 23.44 -7.29 6.92
CA GLY A 86 24.81 -6.74 6.91
C GLY A 86 25.32 -6.30 5.54
N ASP A 87 24.66 -6.74 4.45
CA ASP A 87 24.94 -6.36 3.07
C ASP A 87 24.04 -5.20 2.58
N GLY A 88 23.20 -4.64 3.46
CA GLY A 88 22.28 -3.54 3.14
C GLY A 88 21.05 -3.97 2.33
N ARG A 89 20.73 -5.26 2.28
CA ARG A 89 19.56 -5.80 1.57
C ARG A 89 18.36 -5.92 2.49
N VAL A 90 17.16 -5.71 1.96
CA VAL A 90 15.92 -5.87 2.74
C VAL A 90 15.71 -7.34 3.07
N CYS A 91 15.80 -7.69 4.36
CA CYS A 91 15.59 -9.06 4.85
C CYS A 91 14.21 -9.25 5.50
N ARG A 92 13.61 -8.17 6.00
CA ARG A 92 12.26 -8.16 6.57
C ARG A 92 11.59 -6.83 6.28
N HIS A 93 10.28 -6.84 6.09
CA HIS A 93 9.49 -5.61 6.07
C HIS A 93 8.15 -5.79 6.76
N THR A 94 7.69 -4.74 7.43
CA THR A 94 6.35 -4.64 8.01
C THR A 94 5.69 -3.39 7.48
N GLU A 95 4.41 -3.48 7.13
CA GLU A 95 3.68 -2.37 6.53
C GLU A 95 2.36 -2.12 7.25
N GLU A 96 1.96 -0.86 7.25
CA GLU A 96 0.69 -0.42 7.80
C GLU A 96 0.11 0.74 7.00
N ILE A 97 -1.21 0.87 7.06
CA ILE A 97 -1.93 2.02 6.52
C ILE A 97 -1.93 3.10 7.61
N VAL A 98 -1.32 4.25 7.31
CA VAL A 98 -1.20 5.37 8.25
C VAL A 98 -2.20 6.49 7.97
N ALA A 99 -2.82 6.51 6.79
CA ALA A 99 -3.95 7.40 6.51
C ALA A 99 -4.83 6.88 5.37
N GLY A 100 -6.13 7.16 5.47
CA GLY A 100 -7.17 6.92 4.47
C GLY A 100 -8.45 7.64 4.88
N PHE A 101 -9.25 8.10 3.91
CA PHE A 101 -10.52 8.77 4.17
C PHE A 101 -11.69 7.86 3.74
N GLY A 102 -12.66 7.65 4.64
CA GLY A 102 -13.97 7.07 4.32
C GLY A 102 -13.94 5.63 3.78
N VAL A 103 -14.93 5.29 2.95
CA VAL A 103 -15.08 4.00 2.24
C VAL A 103 -13.80 3.52 1.52
N PRO A 104 -12.99 4.41 0.90
CA PRO A 104 -11.66 4.05 0.37
C PRO A 104 -10.70 3.39 1.36
N ASP A 105 -10.76 3.68 2.67
CA ASP A 105 -9.87 3.07 3.67
C ASP A 105 -10.20 1.59 3.92
N ALA A 106 -11.50 1.24 3.94
CA ALA A 106 -11.93 -0.14 4.08
C ALA A 106 -11.55 -1.00 2.86
N ILE A 107 -11.64 -0.42 1.66
CA ILE A 107 -11.24 -1.05 0.40
C ILE A 107 -9.71 -1.18 0.35
N ALA A 108 -8.98 -0.14 0.74
CA ALA A 108 -7.54 -0.19 0.87
C ALA A 108 -7.10 -1.32 1.81
N ARG A 109 -7.67 -1.41 3.02
CA ARG A 109 -7.39 -2.50 3.96
C ARG A 109 -7.67 -3.87 3.35
N TYR A 110 -8.83 -4.05 2.71
CA TYR A 110 -9.21 -5.33 2.12
C TYR A 110 -8.27 -5.76 0.99
N GLU A 111 -8.02 -4.89 0.02
CA GLU A 111 -7.19 -5.20 -1.16
C GLU A 111 -5.72 -5.34 -0.81
N LEU A 112 -5.18 -4.49 0.06
CA LEU A 112 -3.77 -4.54 0.46
C LEU A 112 -3.47 -5.79 1.31
N LEU A 113 -4.43 -6.26 2.12
CA LEU A 113 -4.29 -7.52 2.86
C LEU A 113 -4.42 -8.75 1.96
N THR A 114 -5.30 -8.73 0.94
CA THR A 114 -5.45 -9.86 0.02
C THR A 114 -4.38 -9.91 -1.08
N ALA A 115 -3.83 -8.78 -1.51
CA ALA A 115 -2.72 -8.73 -2.48
C ALA A 115 -1.43 -9.38 -1.95
N ARG A 116 -1.31 -9.51 -0.62
CA ARG A 116 -0.13 -10.07 0.07
C ARG A 116 -0.23 -11.54 0.47
N ARG A 117 -1.39 -12.17 0.34
CA ARG A 117 -1.59 -13.58 0.72
C ARG A 117 -1.17 -14.57 -0.37
N GLN A 118 -0.65 -14.09 -1.49
CA GLN A 118 -0.11 -14.87 -2.61
C GLN A 118 1.40 -14.66 -2.68
#